data_AF-A0A2D4KA83-F1
#
_entry.id   AF-A0A2D4KA83-F1
#
_cell.length_a   1.000
_cell.length_b   1.000
_cell.length_c   1.000
_cell.angle_alpha   90.00
_cell.angle_beta   90.00
_cell.angle_gamma   90.00
#
_symmetry.space_group_name_H-M   'P 1'
#
loop_
_entity.id
_entity.type
_entity.pdbx_description
1 polymer ?
#
loop_
_entity_poly.entity_id
_entity_poly.type
_entity_poly.pdbx_seq_one_letter_code
_entity_poly.pdbx_strand_id
1 'polypeptide(L)'
;SSIQESMNEILFEEYQFQAVLRVNAGALSAHRYFRDNPSELCCIIVDSGYSFTHIVPYCRSKKKKEAIIRINVGGKLLTNHLKEIISYRQLHVMDETHVINQVKEDVCYVSQDFFKDMEIAKYGLFKYIG
;
A
#
# COMPACT_ATOMS: atom_id res chain seq x y z
N SER A 1 -22.12 -8.08 9.17
CA SER A 1 -21.03 -9.08 8.99
C SER A 1 -20.65 -9.48 10.37
N SER A 2 -20.69 -10.77 10.68
CA SER A 2 -20.51 -11.28 12.06
C SER A 2 -19.30 -10.67 12.76
N ILE A 3 -18.16 -10.53 12.06
CA ILE A 3 -16.94 -9.93 12.62
C ILE A 3 -17.13 -8.44 13.00
N GLN A 4 -17.86 -7.68 12.18
CA GLN A 4 -18.11 -6.26 12.43
C GLN A 4 -19.04 -6.03 13.63
N GLU A 5 -19.97 -6.96 13.84
CA GLU A 5 -20.89 -6.97 14.98
C GLU A 5 -20.16 -7.39 16.25
N SER A 6 -19.36 -8.46 16.23
CA SER A 6 -18.53 -8.87 17.36
C SER A 6 -17.54 -7.77 17.81
N MET A 7 -16.96 -7.03 16.87
CA MET A 7 -16.10 -5.90 17.23
C MET A 7 -16.88 -4.78 17.94
N ASN A 8 -18.14 -4.56 17.58
CA ASN A 8 -18.97 -3.58 18.28
C ASN A 8 -19.32 -4.04 19.70
N GLU A 9 -19.66 -5.31 19.86
CA GLU A 9 -19.96 -5.93 21.16
C GLU A 9 -18.80 -5.71 22.13
N ILE A 10 -17.58 -6.07 21.72
CA ILE A 10 -16.37 -5.84 22.54
C ILE A 10 -16.22 -4.35 22.92
N LEU A 11 -16.38 -3.43 21.96
CA LEU A 11 -16.16 -2.01 22.20
C LEU A 11 -17.22 -1.38 23.14
N PHE A 12 -18.48 -1.77 23.00
CA PHE A 12 -19.56 -1.18 23.79
C PHE A 12 -19.85 -1.96 25.08
N GLU A 13 -19.84 -3.28 25.05
CA GLU A 13 -20.23 -4.12 26.18
C GLU A 13 -19.06 -4.42 27.11
N GLU A 14 -17.86 -4.70 26.59
CA GLU A 14 -16.69 -4.95 27.45
C GLU A 14 -16.01 -3.64 27.86
N TYR A 15 -15.67 -2.79 26.89
CA TYR A 15 -14.91 -1.56 27.15
C TYR A 15 -15.77 -0.36 27.52
N GLN A 16 -17.11 -0.44 27.39
CA GLN A 16 -18.05 0.61 27.81
C GLN A 16 -17.76 2.00 27.20
N PHE A 17 -17.33 2.04 25.94
CA PHE A 17 -17.15 3.31 25.23
C PHE A 17 -18.48 4.02 24.99
N GLN A 18 -18.51 5.35 25.17
CA GLN A 18 -19.72 6.16 24.96
C GLN A 18 -20.10 6.29 23.48
N ALA A 19 -19.11 6.32 22.58
CA ALA A 19 -19.32 6.46 21.15
C ALA A 19 -18.15 5.85 20.37
N VAL A 20 -18.47 5.19 19.24
CA VAL A 20 -17.50 4.61 18.33
C VAL A 20 -17.85 5.03 16.91
N LEU A 21 -16.89 5.62 16.19
CA LEU A 21 -17.01 5.97 14.78
C LEU A 21 -16.03 5.13 13.95
N ARG A 22 -16.56 4.43 12.95
CA ARG A 22 -15.76 3.65 11.99
C ARG A 22 -15.65 4.38 10.68
N VAL A 23 -14.43 4.77 10.33
CA VAL A 23 -14.09 5.47 9.09
C VAL A 23 -12.87 4.83 8.46
N ASN A 24 -12.85 4.78 7.13
CA ASN A 24 -11.67 4.32 6.39
C ASN A 24 -10.64 5.44 6.34
N ALA A 25 -9.35 5.10 6.38
CA ALA A 25 -8.26 6.08 6.24
C ALA A 25 -8.43 6.96 4.98
N GLY A 26 -8.74 6.35 3.83
CA GLY A 26 -9.00 7.09 2.59
C GLY A 26 -10.16 8.10 2.67
N ALA A 27 -11.15 7.89 3.54
CA ALA A 27 -12.24 8.85 3.74
C ALA A 27 -11.76 10.09 4.51
N LEU A 28 -10.86 9.91 5.48
CA LEU A 28 -10.23 11.02 6.19
C LEU A 28 -9.27 11.80 5.29
N SER A 29 -8.52 11.09 4.44
CA SER A 29 -7.65 11.72 3.42
C SER A 29 -8.47 12.55 2.42
N ALA A 30 -9.59 12.01 1.92
CA ALA A 30 -10.50 12.75 1.05
C ALA A 30 -11.12 13.97 1.77
N HIS A 31 -11.51 13.83 3.03
CA HIS A 31 -12.02 14.94 3.83
C HIS A 31 -10.98 16.06 3.99
N ARG A 32 -9.72 15.71 4.29
CA ARG A 32 -8.61 16.67 4.34
C ARG A 32 -8.43 17.40 3.01
N TYR A 33 -8.47 16.66 1.90
CA TYR A 33 -8.30 17.21 0.54
C TYR A 33 -9.42 18.20 0.17
N PHE A 34 -10.68 17.85 0.39
CA PHE A 34 -11.81 18.76 0.11
C PHE A 34 -11.80 19.99 1.02
N ARG A 35 -11.31 19.85 2.25
CA ARG A 35 -11.13 21.00 3.15
C ARG A 35 -10.07 21.98 2.64
N ASP A 36 -8.98 21.48 2.06
CA ASP A 36 -7.95 22.31 1.44
C ASP A 36 -8.37 22.86 0.07
N ASN A 37 -9.25 22.16 -0.64
CA ASN A 37 -9.66 22.47 -2.01
C ASN A 37 -11.20 22.55 -2.09
N PRO A 38 -11.82 23.62 -1.56
CA PRO A 38 -13.27 23.72 -1.45
C PRO A 38 -13.99 23.86 -2.81
N SER A 39 -13.28 24.28 -3.86
CA SER A 39 -13.80 24.35 -5.23
C SER A 39 -13.87 22.99 -5.93
N GLU A 40 -13.08 22.02 -5.47
CA GLU A 40 -12.98 20.72 -6.10
C GLU A 40 -14.12 19.80 -5.65
N LEU A 41 -14.88 19.30 -6.61
CA LEU A 41 -16.04 18.45 -6.34
C LEU A 41 -15.68 16.95 -6.31
N CYS A 42 -14.52 16.57 -6.84
CA CYS A 42 -14.14 15.19 -7.03
C CYS A 42 -12.67 14.95 -6.65
N CYS A 43 -12.36 13.78 -6.13
CA CYS A 43 -10.99 13.29 -6.00
C CYS A 43 -10.97 11.77 -6.10
N ILE A 44 -9.82 11.21 -6.49
CA ILE A 44 -9.58 9.77 -6.46
C ILE A 44 -8.46 9.53 -5.45
N ILE A 45 -8.74 8.70 -4.45
CA ILE A 45 -7.74 8.28 -3.48
C ILE A 45 -7.15 6.96 -3.95
N VAL A 46 -5.84 6.96 -4.16
CA VAL A 46 -5.04 5.75 -4.40
C VAL A 46 -4.26 5.47 -3.12
N ASP A 47 -4.74 4.48 -2.36
CA ASP A 47 -4.18 4.09 -1.07
C ASP A 47 -3.41 2.78 -1.23
N SER A 48 -2.09 2.89 -1.42
CA SER A 48 -1.16 1.78 -1.56
C SER A 48 -0.64 1.35 -0.20
N GLY A 49 -1.28 0.34 0.40
CA GLY A 49 -0.94 -0.15 1.73
C GLY A 49 -0.01 -1.37 1.73
N TYR A 50 0.27 -1.88 2.93
CA TYR A 50 1.09 -3.08 3.12
C TYR A 50 0.46 -4.32 2.47
N SER A 51 -0.84 -4.56 2.65
CA SER A 51 -1.47 -5.79 2.15
C SER A 51 -2.19 -5.62 0.81
N PHE A 52 -2.73 -4.42 0.55
CA PHE A 52 -3.63 -4.17 -0.58
C PHE A 52 -3.46 -2.72 -1.06
N THR A 53 -3.79 -2.50 -2.32
CA THR A 53 -3.93 -1.16 -2.90
C THR A 53 -5.40 -0.89 -3.20
N HIS A 54 -5.95 0.22 -2.69
CA HIS A 54 -7.33 0.62 -2.93
C HIS A 54 -7.39 1.88 -3.79
N ILE A 55 -8.22 1.86 -4.82
CA ILE A 55 -8.54 3.02 -5.64
C ILE A 55 -10.00 3.37 -5.36
N VAL A 56 -10.21 4.50 -4.70
CA VAL A 56 -11.53 4.91 -4.20
C VAL A 56 -11.88 6.29 -4.75
N PRO A 57 -12.83 6.38 -5.70
CA PRO A 57 -13.34 7.66 -6.18
C PRO A 57 -14.33 8.28 -5.19
N TYR A 58 -14.13 9.57 -4.93
CA TYR A 58 -15.01 10.44 -4.15
C TYR A 58 -15.55 11.56 -5.03
N CYS A 59 -16.86 11.79 -4.96
CA CYS A 59 -17.53 12.89 -5.65
C CYS A 59 -18.55 13.49 -4.70
N ARG A 60 -18.50 14.82 -4.52
CA ARG A 60 -19.30 15.61 -3.57
C ARG A 60 -19.27 14.98 -2.16
N SER A 61 -18.07 14.71 -1.67
CA SER A 61 -17.81 14.06 -0.36
C SER A 61 -18.42 12.66 -0.17
N LYS A 62 -18.86 12.00 -1.25
CA LYS A 62 -19.43 10.65 -1.22
C LYS A 62 -18.60 9.68 -2.05
N LYS A 63 -18.23 8.54 -1.44
CA LYS A 63 -17.55 7.44 -2.16
C LYS A 63 -18.49 6.78 -3.17
N LYS A 64 -17.98 6.49 -4.36
CA LYS A 64 -18.73 5.79 -5.42
C LYS A 64 -18.43 4.29 -5.37
N LYS A 65 -19.27 3.54 -4.65
CA LYS A 65 -19.04 2.10 -4.38
C LYS A 65 -18.87 1.24 -5.63
N GLU A 66 -19.58 1.54 -6.70
CA GLU A 66 -19.55 0.81 -7.98
C GLU A 66 -18.20 0.93 -8.70
N ALA A 67 -17.44 1.99 -8.43
CA ALA A 67 -16.17 2.28 -9.08
C ALA A 67 -14.97 2.11 -8.13
N ILE A 68 -15.15 1.43 -6.99
CA ILE A 68 -14.04 1.11 -6.08
C ILE A 68 -13.29 -0.10 -6.63
N ILE A 69 -11.99 0.03 -6.76
CA ILE A 69 -11.10 -1.05 -7.18
C ILE A 69 -10.22 -1.43 -5.99
N ARG A 70 -10.17 -2.71 -5.69
CA ARG A 70 -9.22 -3.29 -4.74
C ARG A 70 -8.27 -4.19 -5.50
N ILE A 71 -6.99 -3.91 -5.36
CA ILE A 71 -5.92 -4.70 -5.95
C ILE A 71 -5.25 -5.48 -4.81
N ASN A 72 -5.13 -6.80 -4.98
CA ASN A 72 -4.47 -7.70 -4.02
C ASN A 72 -2.94 -7.68 -4.14
N VAL A 73 -2.39 -6.50 -4.42
CA VAL A 73 -0.96 -6.23 -4.49
C VAL A 73 -0.67 -5.08 -3.55
N GLY A 74 0.31 -5.28 -2.68
CA GLY A 74 0.78 -4.31 -1.70
C GLY A 74 2.21 -4.62 -1.30
N GLY A 75 2.74 -3.87 -0.32
CA GLY A 75 4.11 -4.04 0.17
C GLY A 75 4.50 -5.46 0.57
N LYS A 76 3.58 -6.24 1.15
CA LYS A 76 3.81 -7.64 1.56
C LYS A 76 4.18 -8.53 0.38
N LEU A 77 3.48 -8.39 -0.74
CA LEU A 77 3.74 -9.18 -1.94
C LEU A 77 5.11 -8.83 -2.52
N LEU A 78 5.44 -7.54 -2.56
CA LEU A 78 6.75 -7.06 -3.02
C LEU A 78 7.89 -7.55 -2.12
N THR A 79 7.74 -7.45 -0.81
CA THR A 79 8.73 -7.96 0.16
C THR A 79 8.91 -9.47 0.00
N ASN A 80 7.82 -10.24 -0.14
CA ASN A 80 7.91 -11.69 -0.38
C ASN A 80 8.61 -12.02 -1.70
N HIS A 81 8.31 -11.29 -2.77
CA HIS A 81 8.98 -11.50 -4.05
C HIS A 81 10.48 -11.18 -3.98
N LEU A 82 10.86 -10.12 -3.27
CA LEU A 82 12.27 -9.79 -3.02
C LEU A 82 12.98 -10.89 -2.23
N LYS A 83 12.31 -11.47 -1.21
CA LYS A 83 12.83 -12.62 -0.46
C LYS A 83 13.09 -13.82 -1.36
N GLU A 84 12.15 -14.15 -2.24
CA GLU A 84 12.28 -15.26 -3.19
C GLU A 84 13.48 -15.05 -4.13
N ILE A 85 13.64 -13.85 -4.67
CA ILE A 85 14.76 -13.51 -5.56
C ILE A 85 16.11 -13.66 -4.84
N ILE A 86 16.25 -13.14 -3.62
CA ILE A 86 17.50 -13.20 -2.86
C ILE A 86 17.81 -14.65 -2.42
N SER A 87 16.77 -15.36 -1.97
CA SER A 87 16.88 -16.78 -1.55
C SER A 87 17.25 -17.71 -2.68
N TYR A 88 16.81 -17.41 -3.90
CA TYR A 88 17.19 -18.17 -5.08
C TYR A 88 18.64 -17.90 -5.51
N ARG A 89 19.14 -16.66 -5.35
CA ARG A 89 20.44 -16.25 -5.91
C ARG A 89 21.63 -16.51 -5.00
N GLN A 90 21.53 -16.19 -3.71
CA GLN A 90 22.72 -16.08 -2.86
C GLN A 90 22.52 -16.55 -1.42
N LEU A 91 21.43 -16.16 -0.75
CA LEU A 91 21.28 -16.32 0.69
C LEU A 91 19.85 -16.72 1.05
N HIS A 92 19.67 -17.82 1.78
CA HIS A 92 18.37 -18.22 2.29
C HIS A 92 17.88 -17.24 3.36
N VAL A 93 16.98 -16.32 2.97
CA VAL A 93 16.46 -15.21 3.82
C VAL A 93 14.96 -15.30 4.02
N MET A 94 14.36 -16.48 3.85
CA MET A 94 12.91 -16.66 3.89
C MET A 94 12.29 -16.26 5.24
N ASP A 95 13.04 -16.49 6.33
CA ASP A 95 12.68 -16.15 7.71
C ASP A 95 13.00 -14.69 8.07
N GLU A 96 13.84 -14.01 7.29
CA GLU A 96 14.36 -12.67 7.57
C GLU A 96 13.48 -11.55 6.99
N THR A 97 12.17 -11.60 7.28
CA THR A 97 11.20 -10.67 6.67
C THR A 97 11.45 -9.21 7.06
N HIS A 98 11.91 -8.95 8.28
CA HIS A 98 12.14 -7.58 8.75
C HIS A 98 13.33 -6.93 8.03
N VAL A 99 14.46 -7.65 7.94
CA VAL A 99 15.67 -7.18 7.27
C VAL A 99 15.39 -6.91 5.79
N ILE A 100 14.69 -7.82 5.11
CA ILE A 100 14.36 -7.62 3.69
C ILE A 100 13.37 -6.46 3.49
N ASN A 101 12.48 -6.20 4.44
CA ASN A 101 11.63 -5.01 4.38
C ASN A 101 12.44 -3.71 4.52
N GLN A 102 13.42 -3.67 5.42
CA GLN A 102 14.34 -2.53 5.58
C GLN A 102 15.17 -2.30 4.32
N VAL A 103 15.80 -3.34 3.77
CA VAL A 103 16.56 -3.26 2.51
C VAL A 103 15.69 -2.70 1.38
N LYS A 104 14.43 -3.14 1.28
CA LYS A 104 13.48 -2.62 0.31
C LYS A 104 13.18 -1.13 0.53
N GLU A 105 12.99 -0.69 1.76
CA GLU A 105 12.68 0.71 2.08
C GLU A 105 13.89 1.64 1.91
N ASP A 106 15.10 1.16 2.19
CA ASP A 106 16.33 1.96 2.16
C ASP A 106 17.00 2.00 0.77
N VAL A 107 16.91 0.90 0.00
CA VAL A 107 17.71 0.73 -1.23
C VAL A 107 16.85 0.65 -2.49
N CYS A 108 15.63 0.12 -2.42
CA CYS A 108 14.79 0.00 -3.61
C CYS A 108 14.11 1.33 -3.96
N TYR A 109 14.00 1.59 -5.26
CA TYR A 109 13.28 2.75 -5.79
C TYR A 109 12.56 2.36 -7.09
N VAL A 110 11.62 3.20 -7.51
CA VAL A 110 10.87 3.01 -8.75
C VAL A 110 11.65 3.66 -9.89
N SER A 111 12.01 2.86 -10.90
CA SER A 111 12.64 3.34 -12.13
C SER A 111 11.70 4.26 -12.91
N GLN A 112 12.26 5.28 -13.55
CA GLN A 112 11.51 6.17 -14.46
C GLN A 112 11.29 5.54 -15.84
N ASP A 113 12.25 4.73 -16.30
CA ASP A 113 12.20 4.01 -17.58
C ASP A 113 12.82 2.62 -17.42
N PHE A 114 11.94 1.63 -17.28
CA PHE A 114 12.33 0.26 -17.01
C PHE A 114 13.18 -0.37 -18.13
N PHE A 115 12.86 -0.11 -19.40
CA PHE A 115 13.56 -0.73 -20.52
C PHE A 115 14.96 -0.15 -20.68
N LYS A 116 15.07 1.18 -20.57
CA LYS A 116 16.36 1.87 -20.63
C LYS A 116 17.28 1.46 -19.47
N ASP A 117 16.76 1.42 -18.24
CA ASP A 117 17.57 1.02 -17.08
C ASP A 117 18.02 -0.45 -17.18
N MET A 118 17.20 -1.32 -17.76
CA MET A 118 17.58 -2.71 -18.02
C MET A 118 18.72 -2.82 -19.05
N GLU A 119 18.71 -2.01 -20.10
CA GLU A 119 19.82 -1.96 -21.06
C GLU A 119 21.10 -1.47 -20.38
N ILE A 120 21.03 -0.37 -19.62
CA ILE A 120 22.19 0.16 -18.90
C ILE A 120 22.74 -0.87 -17.92
N ALA A 121 21.88 -1.59 -17.18
CA ALA A 121 22.32 -2.63 -16.24
C ALA A 121 23.02 -3.80 -16.94
N LYS A 122 22.62 -4.16 -18.16
CA LYS A 122 23.28 -5.20 -18.97
C LYS A 122 24.69 -4.79 -19.39
N TYR A 123 24.89 -3.53 -19.79
CA TYR A 123 26.19 -3.05 -20.31
C TYR A 123 27.10 -2.44 -19.24
N GLY A 124 26.53 -1.90 -18.15
CA GLY A 124 27.28 -1.29 -17.04
C GLY A 124 28.13 -2.30 -16.28
N LEU A 125 27.73 -3.58 -16.24
CA LEU A 125 28.54 -4.64 -15.65
C LEU A 125 29.86 -4.84 -16.39
N PHE A 126 29.94 -4.59 -17.70
CA PHE A 126 31.18 -4.75 -18.48
C PHE A 126 32.19 -3.62 -18.26
N LYS A 127 31.78 -2.47 -17.72
CA LYS A 127 32.68 -1.32 -17.50
C LYS A 127 33.47 -1.37 -16.19
N TYR A 128 33.08 -2.22 -15.24
CA TYR A 128 33.76 -2.36 -13.93
C TYR A 128 34.62 -3.63 -13.82
N ILE A 129 34.68 -4.45 -14.89
CA ILE A 129 35.42 -5.73 -14.93
C ILE A 129 36.44 -5.73 -16.08
N GLY A 130 36.80 -4.54 -16.60
CA GLY A 130 37.80 -4.35 -17.66
C GLY A 130 38.91 -3.42 -17.21
#